data_AF-A0A7C6UXI9-F1
#
_entry.id   AF-A0A7C6UXI9-F1
#
_cell.length_a   1.000
_cell.length_b   1.000
_cell.length_c   1.000
_cell.angle_alpha   90.00
_cell.angle_beta   90.00
_cell.angle_gamma   90.00
#
_symmetry.space_group_name_H-M   'P 1'
#
loop_
_entity.id
_entity.type
_entity.pdbx_description
1 polymer ?
#
loop_
_entity_poly.entity_id
_entity_poly.type
_entity_poly.pdbx_seq_one_letter_code
_entity_poly.pdbx_strand_id
1 'polypeptide(L)' 'MICMKNLQMKKYLNFIGGIIIDYLIDYAKRLNYEEMSIGVDIDNLIARHLYEKKGFANVIFEGEDEYGKYVKLIRKL' A
#
# COMPACT_ATOMS: atom_id res chain seq x y z
N MET A 1 5.34 1.88 -16.96
CA MET A 1 5.01 1.21 -15.69
C MET A 1 6.22 1.26 -14.76
N ILE A 2 6.44 2.39 -14.09
CA ILE A 2 7.56 2.54 -13.14
C ILE A 2 7.03 2.09 -11.78
N CYS A 3 7.30 0.83 -11.45
CA CYS A 3 7.12 0.29 -10.12
C CYS A 3 8.08 1.04 -9.19
N MET A 4 7.58 1.91 -8.30
CA MET A 4 8.38 2.37 -7.16
C MET A 4 8.89 1.11 -6.47
N LYS A 5 10.21 0.90 -6.55
CA LYS A 5 10.91 -0.20 -5.88
C LYS A 5 10.46 -0.24 -4.41
N ASN A 6 9.61 -1.23 -4.13
CA ASN A 6 9.30 -1.81 -2.82
C ASN A 6 9.43 -0.85 -1.63
N LEU A 7 8.44 0.02 -1.42
CA LEU A 7 8.19 0.56 -0.08
C LEU A 7 7.43 -0.51 0.71
N GLN A 8 8.15 -1.46 1.30
CA GLN A 8 7.56 -2.41 2.26
C GLN A 8 7.41 -1.71 3.61
N MET A 9 6.27 -1.06 3.84
CA MET A 9 5.92 -0.49 5.14
C MET A 9 5.52 -1.61 6.11
N LYS A 10 6.53 -2.26 6.71
CA LYS A 10 6.32 -3.32 7.70
C LYS A 10 5.82 -2.73 9.03
N LYS A 11 4.53 -2.97 9.30
CA LYS A 11 3.94 -3.36 10.60
C LYS A 11 3.85 -2.37 11.76
N TYR A 12 4.04 -1.07 11.61
CA TYR A 12 3.73 -0.15 12.73
C TYR A 12 2.95 1.05 12.25
N LEU A 13 1.98 1.47 13.07
CA LEU A 13 1.29 2.78 13.10
C LEU A 13 -0.22 2.69 12.78
N ASN A 14 -0.99 2.14 13.72
CA ASN A 14 -2.47 2.22 13.70
C ASN A 14 -3.01 3.67 13.68
N PHE A 15 -2.25 4.67 14.13
CA PHE A 15 -2.65 6.08 14.11
C PHE A 15 -1.87 6.93 13.12
N ILE A 16 -0.54 6.78 13.04
CA ILE A 16 0.30 7.58 12.15
C ILE A 16 0.32 7.00 10.72
N GLY A 17 -0.02 5.72 10.54
CA GLY A 17 0.03 5.05 9.24
C GLY A 17 -0.91 5.67 8.21
N GLY A 18 -2.09 6.13 8.64
CA GLY A 18 -3.02 6.85 7.77
C GLY A 18 -2.45 8.20 7.29
N ILE A 19 -1.85 8.96 8.21
CA ILE A 19 -1.26 10.29 7.93
C ILE A 19 -0.06 10.14 6.99
N ILE A 20 0.80 9.15 7.23
CA ILE A 20 1.95 8.86 6.35
C ILE A 20 1.47 8.51 4.95
N ILE A 21 0.42 7.69 4.82
CA ILE A 21 -0.10 7.30 3.51
C ILE A 21 -0.65 8.51 2.76
N ASP A 22 -1.41 9.38 3.42
CA ASP A 22 -1.89 10.62 2.81
C ASP A 22 -0.73 11.49 2.32
N TYR A 23 0.30 11.66 3.15
CA TYR A 23 1.51 12.39 2.75
C TYR A 23 2.21 11.74 1.55
N LEU A 24 2.36 10.42 1.54
CA LEU A 24 3.00 9.69 0.45
C LEU A 24 2.19 9.84 -0.86
N ILE A 25 0.86 9.78 -0.79
CA ILE A 25 -0.02 10.00 -1.93
C ILE A 25 0.18 11.40 -2.49
N ASP A 26 0.15 12.42 -1.63
CA ASP A 26 0.34 13.82 -2.06
C ASP A 26 1.75 14.05 -2.61
N TYR A 27 2.75 13.44 -2.01
CA TYR A 27 4.13 13.48 -2.49
C TYR A 27 4.25 12.82 -3.87
N ALA A 28 3.63 11.66 -4.07
CA ALA A 28 3.67 10.97 -5.35
C ALA A 28 2.92 11.74 -6.45
N LYS A 29 1.78 12.37 -6.13
CA LYS A 29 1.07 13.28 -7.03
C LYS A 29 1.94 14.45 -7.48
N ARG A 30 2.66 15.08 -6.55
CA ARG A 30 3.59 16.20 -6.86
C ARG A 30 4.71 15.78 -7.80
N LEU A 31 5.10 14.51 -7.77
CA LEU A 31 6.10 13.93 -8.66
C LEU A 31 5.51 13.46 -10.00
N ASN A 32 4.23 13.71 -10.28
CA ASN A 32 3.51 13.27 -11.46
C ASN A 32 3.53 11.74 -11.68
N TYR A 33 3.49 10.97 -10.59
CA TYR A 33 3.23 9.54 -10.70
C TYR A 33 1.77 9.27 -11.02
N GLU A 34 1.54 8.28 -11.89
CA GLU A 34 0.20 7.85 -12.29
C GLU A 34 -0.40 6.84 -11.31
N GLU A 35 0.44 6.03 -10.67
CA GLU A 35 0.02 4.88 -9.87
C GLU A 35 0.94 4.66 -8.65
N MET A 36 0.36 4.12 -7.57
CA MET A 36 1.07 3.70 -6.36
C MET A 36 0.60 2.32 -5.94
N SER A 37 1.53 1.45 -5.53
CA SER A 37 1.21 0.13 -4.99
C SER A 37 1.77 -0.08 -3.59
N ILE A 38 1.03 -0.78 -2.73
CA ILE A 38 1.41 -1.13 -1.36
C ILE A 38 1.22 -2.63 -1.11
N GLY A 39 2.15 -3.27 -0.41
CA GLY A 39 2.04 -4.68 0.01
C GLY A 39 1.51 -4.80 1.43
N VAL A 40 0.59 -5.75 1.67
CA VAL A 40 0.02 -6.03 3.00
C VAL A 40 -0.17 -7.54 3.18
N ASP A 41 0.13 -8.05 4.37
CA ASP A 41 -0.18 -9.43 4.74
C ASP A 41 -1.69 -9.66 4.68
N ILE A 42 -2.13 -10.82 4.16
CA ILE A 42 -3.55 -11.15 4.02
C ILE A 42 -4.26 -11.14 5.38
N ASP A 43 -3.57 -11.58 6.42
CA ASP A 43 -4.11 -11.66 7.78
C ASP A 43 -4.21 -10.28 8.46
N ASN A 44 -3.62 -9.24 7.89
CA ASN A 44 -3.70 -7.88 8.43
C ASN A 44 -4.93 -7.13 7.90
N LEU A 45 -6.11 -7.59 8.34
CA LEU A 45 -7.42 -7.04 7.96
C LEU A 45 -7.55 -5.54 8.29
N ILE A 46 -6.93 -5.08 9.38
CA ILE A 46 -6.98 -3.67 9.80
C ILE A 46 -6.26 -2.79 8.77
N ALA A 47 -5.05 -3.17 8.37
CA ALA A 47 -4.29 -2.43 7.36
C ALA A 47 -4.97 -2.50 5.99
N ARG A 48 -5.53 -3.65 5.61
CA ARG A 48 -6.28 -3.80 4.36
C ARG A 48 -7.46 -2.85 4.30
N HIS A 49 -8.27 -2.80 5.35
CA HIS A 49 -9.42 -1.90 5.41
C HIS A 49 -9.01 -0.41 5.42
N LEU A 50 -7.89 -0.08 6.09
CA LEU A 50 -7.32 1.27 6.04
C LEU A 50 -6.92 1.65 4.61
N TYR A 51 -6.22 0.78 3.89
CA TYR A 51 -5.74 1.05 2.53
C TYR A 51 -6.88 1.11 1.52
N GLU A 52 -7.90 0.24 1.65
CA GLU A 52 -9.12 0.30 0.85
C GLU A 52 -9.83 1.65 1.01
N LYS A 53 -9.99 2.16 2.25
CA LYS A 53 -10.52 3.51 2.51
C LYS A 53 -9.68 4.62 1.89
N LYS A 54 -8.39 4.38 1.71
CA LYS A 54 -7.44 5.29 1.05
C LYS A 54 -7.34 5.03 -0.45
N GLY A 55 -8.25 4.26 -1.06
CA GLY A 55 -8.33 4.09 -2.52
C GLY A 55 -7.42 3.01 -3.11
N PHE A 56 -6.78 2.19 -2.27
CA PHE A 56 -6.06 0.99 -2.70
C PHE A 56 -7.03 -0.20 -2.78
N ALA A 57 -7.88 -0.23 -3.81
CA ALA A 57 -8.95 -1.21 -3.95
C ALA A 57 -8.57 -2.42 -4.82
N ASN A 58 -7.58 -2.28 -5.70
CA ASN A 58 -7.28 -3.30 -6.71
C ASN A 58 -6.08 -4.14 -6.29
N VAL A 59 -6.26 -5.45 -6.16
CA VAL A 59 -5.15 -6.39 -5.96
C VAL A 59 -4.46 -6.63 -7.31
N ILE A 60 -3.15 -6.44 -7.38
CA ILE A 60 -2.34 -6.68 -8.59
C ILE A 60 -1.42 -7.89 -8.45
N PHE A 61 -1.22 -8.38 -7.24
CA PHE A 61 -0.34 -9.52 -6.97
C PHE A 61 -0.71 -10.17 -5.65
N GLU A 62 -0.67 -11.49 -5.62
CA GLU A 62 -0.71 -12.29 -4.40
C GLU A 62 0.54 -13.15 -4.37
N GLY A 63 1.21 -13.20 -3.23
CA GLY A 63 2.44 -13.96 -3.03
C GLY A 63 2.46 -14.63 -1.67
N GLU A 64 3.38 -15.56 -1.52
CA GLU A 64 3.63 -16.26 -0.28
C GLU A 64 5.14 -16.26 -0.02
N ASP A 65 5.53 -15.87 1.19
CA ASP A 65 6.91 -15.93 1.66
C ASP A 65 6.99 -16.70 2.98
N GLU A 66 8.18 -16.75 3.58
CA GLU A 66 8.44 -17.45 4.85
C GLU A 66 7.61 -16.90 6.04
N TYR A 67 7.01 -15.71 5.90
CA TYR A 67 6.16 -15.07 6.90
C TYR A 67 4.66 -15.22 6.61
N GLY A 68 4.28 -15.79 5.47
CA GLY A 68 2.90 -16.07 5.09
C GLY A 68 2.49 -15.43 3.76
N LYS A 69 1.18 -15.29 3.57
CA LYS A 69 0.62 -14.75 2.32
C LYS A 69 0.46 -13.24 2.38
N TYR A 70 0.84 -12.56 1.32
CA TYR A 70 0.67 -11.12 1.17
C TYR A 70 0.02 -10.77 -0.17
N VAL A 71 -0.62 -9.60 -0.20
CA VAL A 71 -1.22 -9.03 -1.41
C VAL A 71 -0.64 -7.66 -1.68
N LYS A 72 -0.47 -7.31 -2.95
CA LYS A 72 -0.16 -5.95 -3.38
C LYS A 72 -1.43 -5.29 -3.88
N LEU A 73 -1.76 -4.16 -3.28
CA LEU A 73 -2.87 -3.31 -3.66
C LEU A 73 -2.34 -2.13 -4.48
N ILE A 74 -3.04 -1.74 -5.54
CA ILE A 74 -2.72 -0.58 -6.38
C ILE A 74 -3.80 0.49 -6.26
N ARG A 75 -3.36 1.74 -6.34
CA ARG A 75 -4.18 2.94 -6.44
C ARG A 75 -3.69 3.78 -7.61
N LYS A 76 -4.63 4.32 -8.40
CA LYS A 76 -4.37 5.41 -9.34
C LYS A 76 -4.39 6.75 -8.59
N LEU A 77 -3.40 7.60 -8.85
CA LEU A 77 -3.19 8.85 -8.11
C LEU A 77 -4.04 10.00 -8.65
#